data_AF-A0A8T4XEU1-F1
#
_entry.id   AF-A0A8T4XEU1-F1
#
_cell.length_a   1.000
_cell.length_b   1.000
_cell.length_c   1.000
_cell.angle_alpha   90.00
_cell.angle_beta   90.00
_cell.angle_gamma   90.00
#
_symmetry.space_group_name_H-M   'P 1'
#
loop_
_entity.id
_entity.type
_entity.pdbx_description
1 polymer ?
#
loop_
_entity_poly.entity_id
_entity_poly.type
_entity_poly.pdbx_seq_one_letter_code
_entity_poly.pdbx_strand_id
1 'polypeptide(L)'
;MDLSILVAVIAVIFLVIFLIMFIMIFLSFLRGFRGPRAYYPPIKVEDYMCPRCGSKELDIIGIRTLRCRKCGTTFTLRTAAYEGCWIIWPFFWWFPIIIPIPIRNK
;
A
#
# COMPACT_ATOMS: atom_id res chain seq x y z
N MET A 1 19.05 50.20 -6.88
CA MET A 1 17.96 49.38 -6.31
C MET A 1 17.96 49.62 -4.82
N ASP A 2 16.87 50.16 -4.28
CA ASP A 2 16.78 50.49 -2.87
C ASP A 2 16.81 49.22 -2.01
N LEU A 3 17.51 49.29 -0.87
CA LEU A 3 17.59 48.19 0.09
C LEU A 3 16.19 47.68 0.48
N SER A 4 15.20 48.58 0.53
CA SER A 4 13.79 48.26 0.77
C SER A 4 13.19 47.34 -0.30
N ILE A 5 13.48 47.59 -1.57
CA ILE A 5 13.01 46.76 -2.68
C ILE A 5 13.67 45.38 -2.62
N LEU A 6 14.98 45.33 -2.34
CA LEU A 6 15.70 44.06 -2.22
C LEU A 6 15.17 43.19 -1.08
N VAL A 7 14.91 43.77 0.10
CA VAL A 7 14.32 43.06 1.24
C VAL A 7 12.90 42.57 0.92
N ALA A 8 12.09 43.40 0.25
CA ALA A 8 10.74 43.01 -0.15
C ALA A 8 10.75 41.81 -1.12
N VAL A 9 11.64 41.81 -2.12
CA VAL A 9 11.78 40.71 -3.08
C VAL A 9 12.19 39.42 -2.37
N ILE A 10 13.17 39.48 -1.46
CA ILE A 10 13.62 38.32 -0.69
C ILE A 10 12.47 37.77 0.16
N ALA A 11 11.73 38.63 0.86
CA ALA A 11 10.60 38.21 1.70
C ALA A 11 9.50 37.51 0.87
N VAL A 12 9.19 38.03 -0.32
CA VAL A 12 8.22 37.41 -1.24
C VAL A 12 8.69 36.03 -1.70
N ILE A 13 9.97 35.90 -2.08
CA ILE A 13 10.54 34.60 -2.49
C ILE A 13 10.45 33.58 -1.35
N PHE A 14 10.83 33.96 -0.13
CA PHE A 14 10.72 33.08 1.04
C PHE A 14 9.28 32.64 1.31
N LEU A 15 8.31 33.56 1.20
CA LEU A 15 6.90 33.25 1.40
C LEU A 15 6.42 32.25 0.34
N VAL A 16 6.78 32.46 -0.93
CA VAL A 16 6.42 31.55 -2.03
C VAL A 16 7.01 30.16 -1.81
N ILE A 17 8.28 30.05 -1.43
CA ILE A 17 8.94 28.77 -1.14
C ILE A 17 8.22 28.06 0.02
N PHE A 18 7.92 28.78 1.09
CA PHE A 18 7.22 28.23 2.26
C PHE A 18 5.82 27.71 1.88
N LEU A 19 5.09 28.45 1.04
CA LEU A 19 3.75 28.08 0.57
C LEU A 19 3.80 26.83 -0.31
N ILE A 20 4.79 26.73 -1.21
CA ILE A 20 5.02 25.53 -2.03
C ILE A 20 5.31 24.33 -1.11
N MET A 21 6.24 24.47 -0.16
CA MET A 21 6.54 23.38 0.78
C MET A 21 5.30 22.94 1.57
N PHE A 22 4.49 23.89 2.04
CA PHE A 22 3.26 23.60 2.76
C PHE A 22 2.24 22.85 1.90
N ILE A 23 2.03 23.29 0.65
CA ILE A 23 1.14 22.59 -0.30
C ILE A 23 1.65 21.17 -0.56
N MET A 24 2.96 20.99 -0.73
CA MET A 24 3.55 19.67 -0.99
C MET A 24 3.34 18.71 0.19
N ILE A 25 3.54 19.19 1.43
CA ILE A 25 3.28 18.41 2.65
C ILE A 25 1.79 18.08 2.75
N PHE A 26 0.91 19.06 2.52
CA PHE A 26 -0.53 18.88 2.59
C PHE A 26 -1.04 17.88 1.55
N LEU A 27 -0.60 17.98 0.29
CA LEU A 27 -0.93 17.01 -0.76
C LEU A 27 -0.44 15.60 -0.42
N SER A 28 0.74 15.50 0.19
CA SER A 28 1.28 14.22 0.61
C SER A 28 0.45 13.64 1.76
N PHE A 29 -0.02 14.48 2.69
CA PHE A 29 -0.88 14.07 3.80
C PHE A 29 -2.22 13.56 3.24
N LEU A 30 -2.85 14.32 2.34
CA LEU A 30 -4.08 13.91 1.63
C LEU A 30 -3.90 12.59 0.85
N ARG A 31 -2.73 12.37 0.23
CA ARG A 31 -2.40 11.09 -0.41
C ARG A 31 -2.27 9.94 0.60
N GLY A 32 -1.90 10.23 1.86
CA GLY A 32 -1.87 9.24 2.92
C GLY A 32 -3.22 8.84 3.49
N PHE A 33 -4.19 9.76 3.51
CA PHE A 33 -5.57 9.40 3.84
C PHE A 33 -6.28 8.63 2.73
N ARG A 34 -5.79 8.69 1.48
CA ARG A 34 -6.16 7.73 0.43
C ARG A 34 -5.47 6.40 0.75
N GLY A 35 -6.13 5.65 1.65
CA GLY A 35 -5.57 4.56 2.43
C GLY A 35 -4.71 3.54 1.69
N PRO A 36 -3.87 2.81 2.45
CA PRO A 36 -3.03 1.76 1.92
C PRO A 36 -3.91 0.76 1.18
N ARG A 37 -3.65 0.59 -0.13
CA ARG A 37 -4.19 -0.54 -0.85
C ARG A 37 -3.56 -1.78 -0.22
N ALA A 38 -4.34 -2.51 0.57
CA ALA A 38 -3.92 -3.81 1.07
C ALA A 38 -3.51 -4.66 -0.14
N TYR A 39 -2.21 -4.93 -0.26
CA TYR A 39 -1.70 -5.74 -1.36
C TYR A 39 -1.91 -7.20 -0.98
N TYR A 40 -2.86 -7.83 -1.66
CA TYR A 40 -3.06 -9.27 -1.55
C TYR A 40 -2.23 -9.95 -2.63
N PRO A 41 -1.27 -10.83 -2.26
CA PRO A 41 -0.58 -11.61 -3.26
C PRO A 41 -1.59 -12.48 -4.02
N PRO A 42 -1.45 -12.63 -5.35
CA PRO A 42 -2.33 -13.50 -6.13
C PRO A 42 -2.22 -14.93 -5.60
N ILE A 43 -3.38 -15.56 -5.36
CA ILE A 43 -3.44 -16.95 -4.87
C ILE A 43 -3.03 -17.87 -6.02
N LYS A 44 -1.89 -18.54 -5.86
CA LYS A 44 -1.46 -19.62 -6.76
C LYS A 44 -2.13 -20.92 -6.31
N VAL A 45 -3.10 -21.39 -7.09
CA VAL A 45 -3.93 -22.55 -6.75
C VAL A 45 -3.11 -23.84 -6.67
N GLU A 46 -2.01 -23.92 -7.43
CA GLU A 46 -1.10 -25.06 -7.55
C GLU A 46 -0.41 -25.44 -6.23
N ASP A 47 -0.26 -24.46 -5.32
CA ASP A 47 0.41 -24.62 -4.03
C ASP A 47 -0.53 -25.22 -2.95
N TYR A 48 -1.84 -25.31 -3.23
CA TYR A 48 -2.83 -25.74 -2.25
C TYR A 48 -3.40 -27.11 -2.59
N MET A 49 -3.76 -27.86 -1.54
CA MET A 49 -4.45 -29.14 -1.64
C MET A 49 -5.73 -29.09 -0.83
N CYS A 50 -6.76 -29.78 -1.30
CA CYS A 50 -8.00 -29.90 -0.54
C CYS A 50 -7.75 -30.71 0.76
N PRO A 51 -8.08 -30.19 1.95
CA PRO A 51 -7.85 -30.89 3.23
C PRO A 51 -8.70 -32.15 3.38
N ARG A 52 -9.79 -32.29 2.61
CA ARG A 52 -10.71 -33.44 2.71
C ARG A 52 -10.34 -34.60 1.80
N CYS A 53 -9.79 -34.33 0.62
CA CYS A 53 -9.54 -35.37 -0.39
C CYS A 53 -8.13 -35.34 -1.00
N GLY A 54 -7.28 -34.38 -0.62
CA GLY A 54 -5.91 -34.25 -1.12
C GLY A 54 -5.79 -33.83 -2.59
N SER A 55 -6.90 -33.56 -3.30
CA SER A 55 -6.84 -33.17 -4.71
C SER A 55 -6.31 -31.75 -4.89
N LYS A 56 -5.51 -31.54 -5.95
CA LYS A 56 -5.06 -30.22 -6.40
C LYS A 56 -6.04 -29.50 -7.34
N GLU A 57 -7.12 -30.17 -7.74
CA GLU A 57 -8.17 -29.59 -8.58
C GLU A 57 -9.07 -28.68 -7.74
N LEU A 58 -8.71 -27.40 -7.73
CA LEU A 58 -9.33 -26.34 -6.94
C LEU A 58 -9.78 -25.20 -7.87
N ASP A 59 -10.99 -24.69 -7.64
CA ASP A 59 -11.57 -23.55 -8.34
C ASP A 59 -11.62 -22.33 -7.40
N ILE A 60 -11.31 -21.15 -7.91
CA ILE A 60 -11.38 -19.89 -7.15
C ILE A 60 -12.83 -19.38 -7.22
N ILE A 61 -13.53 -19.32 -6.09
CA ILE A 61 -14.89 -18.74 -6.01
C ILE A 61 -14.84 -17.25 -5.68
N GLY A 62 -13.80 -16.80 -4.99
CA GLY A 62 -13.71 -15.43 -4.47
C GLY A 62 -12.31 -15.09 -4.03
N ILE A 63 -12.13 -13.89 -3.47
CA ILE A 63 -10.81 -13.28 -3.19
C ILE A 63 -9.93 -14.19 -2.30
N ARG A 64 -10.53 -15.04 -1.46
CA ARG A 64 -9.81 -15.98 -0.57
C ARG A 64 -10.50 -17.34 -0.41
N THR A 65 -11.48 -17.65 -1.24
CA THR A 65 -12.31 -18.86 -1.12
C THR A 65 -12.01 -19.79 -2.28
N LEU A 66 -11.51 -20.98 -1.96
CA LEU A 66 -11.29 -22.05 -2.91
C LEU A 66 -12.37 -23.12 -2.76
N ARG A 67 -12.80 -23.70 -3.88
CA ARG A 67 -13.66 -24.88 -3.96
C ARG A 67 -12.87 -26.04 -4.50
N CYS A 68 -12.96 -27.20 -3.87
CA CYS A 68 -12.49 -28.42 -4.50
C CYS A 68 -13.49 -28.90 -5.56
N ARG A 69 -13.03 -29.19 -6.78
CA ARG A 69 -13.88 -29.70 -7.86
C ARG A 69 -14.32 -31.16 -7.64
N LYS A 70 -13.50 -31.96 -6.96
CA LYS A 70 -13.78 -33.38 -6.69
C LYS A 70 -14.78 -33.62 -5.56
N CYS A 71 -14.58 -32.98 -4.41
CA CYS A 71 -15.42 -33.20 -3.23
C CYS A 71 -16.38 -32.05 -2.93
N GLY A 72 -16.34 -30.97 -3.71
CA GLY A 72 -17.23 -29.82 -3.58
C GLY A 72 -16.99 -28.95 -2.35
N THR A 73 -16.03 -29.30 -1.47
CA THR A 73 -15.78 -28.54 -0.25
C THR A 73 -15.20 -27.17 -0.53
N THR A 74 -15.75 -26.16 0.13
CA THR A 74 -15.26 -24.80 0.10
C THR A 74 -14.43 -24.51 1.35
N PHE A 75 -13.27 -23.90 1.19
CA PHE A 75 -12.45 -23.43 2.32
C PHE A 75 -11.84 -22.06 2.04
N THR A 76 -11.63 -21.30 3.11
CA THR A 76 -11.04 -19.97 3.07
C THR A 76 -9.56 -20.02 3.39
N LEU A 77 -8.73 -19.46 2.53
CA LEU A 77 -7.31 -19.28 2.81
C LEU A 77 -7.10 -18.04 3.69
N ARG A 78 -6.44 -18.23 4.84
CA ARG A 78 -5.84 -17.12 5.59
C ARG A 78 -4.49 -16.80 4.96
N THR A 79 -4.48 -15.97 3.91
CA THR A 79 -3.23 -15.35 3.45
C THR A 79 -2.90 -14.15 4.33
N ALA A 80 -1.62 -13.99 4.67
CA ALA A 80 -1.14 -12.81 5.36
C ALA A 80 -1.53 -11.57 4.53
N ALA A 81 -2.32 -10.69 5.13
CA ALA A 81 -2.51 -9.37 4.57
C ALA A 81 -1.19 -8.61 4.83
N TYR A 82 -0.58 -8.10 3.77
CA TYR A 82 0.52 -7.17 3.91
C TYR A 82 -0.08 -5.77 3.91
N GLU A 83 -0.08 -5.12 5.08
CA GLU A 83 -0.27 -3.68 5.13
C GLU A 83 0.98 -3.05 4.53
N GLY A 84 0.80 -2.28 3.45
CA GLY A 84 1.87 -1.46 2.89
C GLY A 84 2.35 -0.52 3.99
N CYS A 85 3.50 -0.82 4.57
CA CYS A 85 4.01 -0.11 5.72
C CYS A 85 4.44 1.31 5.30
N TRP A 86 3.82 2.31 5.92
CA TRP A 86 4.02 3.75 5.70
C TRP A 86 5.30 4.31 6.34
N ILE A 87 6.37 3.51 6.49
CA ILE A 87 7.55 3.92 7.28
C ILE A 87 8.46 4.90 6.52
N ILE A 88 8.27 5.10 5.20
CA ILE A 88 9.18 5.92 4.39
C ILE A 88 8.45 7.16 3.86
N TRP A 89 8.24 8.12 4.74
CA TRP A 89 7.77 9.47 4.45
C TRP A 89 8.71 10.43 5.22
N PRO A 90 9.30 11.50 4.64
CA PRO A 90 9.04 12.16 3.37
C PRO A 90 10.24 12.18 2.37
N PHE A 91 11.36 11.47 2.62
CA PHE A 91 12.59 11.64 1.82
C PHE A 91 12.66 10.85 0.49
N PHE A 92 11.90 9.77 0.33
CA PHE A 92 12.00 8.87 -0.83
C PHE A 92 10.82 9.03 -1.78
N TRP A 93 10.79 10.14 -2.48
CA TRP A 93 9.77 10.41 -3.52
C TRP A 93 9.99 9.61 -4.82
N TRP A 94 11.01 8.75 -4.88
CA TRP A 94 11.42 8.04 -6.11
C TRP A 94 11.31 6.52 -6.05
N PHE A 95 11.08 5.91 -4.88
CA PHE A 95 10.98 4.45 -4.76
C PHE A 95 9.91 4.04 -3.73
N PRO A 96 8.79 3.43 -4.17
CA PRO A 96 7.92 2.70 -3.25
C PRO A 96 8.63 1.39 -2.88
N ILE A 97 9.51 1.44 -1.87
CA ILE A 97 10.07 0.22 -1.28
C ILE A 97 8.96 -0.41 -0.43
N ILE A 98 8.17 -1.26 -1.07
CA ILE A 98 7.16 -2.08 -0.40
C ILE A 98 7.91 -3.21 0.29
N ILE A 99 8.15 -3.09 1.60
CA ILE A 99 8.67 -4.19 2.42
C ILE A 99 7.47 -5.01 2.90
N PRO A 100 7.28 -6.26 2.44
CA PRO A 100 6.19 -7.11 2.89
C PRO A 100 6.46 -7.58 4.33
N ILE A 101 5.83 -6.94 5.32
CA ILE A 101 5.89 -7.38 6.73
C ILE A 101 4.69 -8.29 7.00
N PRO A 102 4.90 -9.58 7.34
CA PRO A 102 3.80 -10.50 7.62
C PRO A 102 3.13 -10.16 8.96
N ILE A 103 1.81 -9.92 8.96
CA ILE A 103 1.00 -9.78 10.17
C ILE A 103 0.86 -11.17 10.82
N ARG A 104 1.64 -11.43 11.88
CA ARG A 104 1.46 -12.59 12.76
C ARG A 104 0.30 -12.30 13.72
N ASN A 105 -0.93 -12.63 13.34
CA ASN A 105 -2.04 -12.66 14.29
C ASN A 105 -1.74 -13.74 15.35
N LYS A 106 -1.58 -13.30 16.60
CA LYS A 106 -1.50 -14.15 17.79
C LYS A 106 -2.90 -14.61 18.20
#